data_AF-A0A2U3LRV9-F1
#
_entry.id   AF-A0A2U3LRV9-F1
#
_cell.length_a   1.000
_cell.length_b   1.000
_cell.length_c   1.000
_cell.angle_alpha   90.00
_cell.angle_beta   90.00
_cell.angle_gamma   90.00
#
_symmetry.space_group_name_H-M   'P 1'
#
loop_
_entity.id
_entity.type
_entity.pdbx_description
1 polymer ?
#
loop_
_entity_poly.entity_id
_entity_poly.type
_entity_poly.pdbx_seq_one_letter_code
_entity_poly.pdbx_strand_id
1 'polypeptide(L)'
;MASITQWQSNTSSALNYMNTTSSTMNDMISSLQSARTLAVQGANGTLTTSDQADLADQVNQIASQMQTLANTQVGSNYIFSGTAANQPLLPTDGSLSQANEAPVNFAVGNNISINIAVDGTALYGDNDTGIMATLTSLSTALTNGDTDGISTAITNLDTNIANVTSQAADLGARTNRITAISNQLSASSTNLQQNLSDTQGIDMAKTITDFTYEQNTYNAALAVGAKIIQPSLIDYLK
;
A
#
# COMPACT_ATOMS: atom_id res chain seq x y z
N MET A 1 -0.54 21.26 -12.52
CA MET A 1 -0.90 20.79 -11.16
C MET A 1 -1.68 19.47 -11.20
N ALA A 2 -2.68 19.30 -12.08
CA ALA A 2 -3.48 18.06 -12.18
C ALA A 2 -2.65 16.76 -12.25
N SER A 3 -1.59 16.70 -13.06
CA SER A 3 -0.73 15.52 -13.17
C SER A 3 0.06 15.22 -11.89
N ILE A 4 0.48 16.24 -11.13
CA ILE A 4 1.22 16.07 -9.87
C ILE A 4 0.29 15.56 -8.78
N THR A 5 -0.93 16.11 -8.70
CA THR A 5 -1.96 15.60 -7.78
C THR A 5 -2.30 14.14 -8.10
N GLN A 6 -2.41 13.78 -9.38
CA GLN A 6 -2.60 12.39 -9.78
C GLN A 6 -1.43 11.49 -9.36
N TRP A 7 -0.18 11.93 -9.57
CA TRP A 7 1.00 11.16 -9.16
C TRP A 7 1.10 11.04 -7.64
N GLN A 8 0.77 12.08 -6.87
CA GLN A 8 0.69 12.01 -5.41
C GLN A 8 -0.37 11.00 -4.95
N SER A 9 -1.54 11.01 -5.57
CA SER A 9 -2.61 10.03 -5.29
C SER A 9 -2.13 8.61 -5.58
N ASN A 10 -1.57 8.36 -6.77
CA ASN A 10 -1.01 7.06 -7.16
C ASN A 10 0.08 6.60 -6.19
N THR A 11 0.98 7.50 -5.79
CA THR A 11 2.08 7.22 -4.85
C THR A 11 1.54 6.90 -3.46
N SER A 12 0.52 7.60 -2.99
CA SER A 12 -0.15 7.31 -1.71
C SER A 12 -0.87 5.96 -1.73
N SER A 13 -1.57 5.62 -2.82
CA SER A 13 -2.20 4.31 -2.98
C SER A 13 -1.18 3.19 -3.02
N ALA A 14 -0.07 3.38 -3.75
CA ALA A 14 1.04 2.45 -3.78
C ALA A 14 1.67 2.25 -2.39
N LEU A 15 1.92 3.32 -1.64
CA LEU A 15 2.44 3.23 -0.27
C LEU A 15 1.49 2.48 0.65
N ASN A 16 0.19 2.75 0.59
CA ASN A 16 -0.79 2.03 1.40
C ASN A 16 -0.75 0.52 1.10
N TYR A 17 -0.81 0.15 -0.18
CA TYR A 17 -0.72 -1.23 -0.63
C TYR A 17 0.57 -1.93 -0.16
N MET A 18 1.73 -1.27 -0.31
CA MET A 18 3.02 -1.83 0.08
C MET A 18 3.18 -1.92 1.60
N ASN A 19 2.63 -0.96 2.36
CA ASN A 19 2.64 -1.00 3.82
C ASN A 19 1.76 -2.15 4.35
N THR A 20 0.57 -2.34 3.79
CA THR A 20 -0.27 -3.50 4.13
C THR A 20 0.46 -4.80 3.79
N THR A 21 1.03 -4.89 2.59
CA THR A 21 1.79 -6.08 2.17
C THR A 21 2.97 -6.37 3.10
N SER A 22 3.74 -5.34 3.47
CA SER A 22 4.85 -5.46 4.43
C SER A 22 4.37 -5.90 5.81
N SER A 23 3.26 -5.35 6.31
CA SER A 23 2.66 -5.78 7.59
C SER A 23 2.29 -7.25 7.54
N THR A 24 1.60 -7.69 6.48
CA THR A 24 1.19 -9.09 6.33
C THR A 24 2.40 -10.03 6.22
N MET A 25 3.48 -9.62 5.55
CA MET A 25 4.73 -10.38 5.52
C MET A 25 5.37 -10.52 6.91
N ASN A 26 5.36 -9.46 7.73
CA ASN A 26 5.88 -9.53 9.10
C ASN A 26 5.04 -10.47 9.98
N ASP A 27 3.72 -10.48 9.80
CA ASP A 27 2.83 -11.43 10.49
C ASP A 27 3.10 -12.87 10.05
N MET A 28 3.38 -13.09 8.75
CA MET A 28 3.80 -14.39 8.22
C MET A 28 5.13 -14.85 8.84
N ILE A 29 6.15 -13.97 8.88
CA ILE A 29 7.45 -14.29 9.50
C ILE A 29 7.27 -14.69 10.97
N SER A 30 6.49 -13.92 11.73
CA SER A 30 6.23 -14.19 13.15
C SER A 30 5.49 -15.52 13.36
N SER A 31 4.54 -15.83 12.48
CA SER A 31 3.80 -17.10 12.49
C SER A 31 4.71 -18.30 12.19
N LEU A 32 5.60 -18.17 11.19
CA LEU A 32 6.57 -19.22 10.86
C LEU A 32 7.63 -19.42 11.97
N GLN A 33 8.08 -18.35 12.61
CA GLN A 33 8.97 -18.44 13.79
C GLN A 33 8.28 -19.14 14.97
N SER A 34 6.97 -18.94 15.13
CA SER A 34 6.17 -19.65 16.13
C SER A 34 6.09 -21.14 15.79
N ALA A 35 5.80 -21.50 14.53
CA ALA A 35 5.81 -22.89 14.07
C ALA A 35 7.17 -23.57 14.28
N ARG A 36 8.27 -22.85 14.04
CA ARG A 36 9.62 -23.32 14.31
C ARG A 36 9.85 -23.59 15.80
N THR A 37 9.34 -22.72 16.67
CA THR A 37 9.45 -22.91 18.13
C THR A 37 8.70 -24.16 18.58
N LEU A 38 7.49 -24.38 18.05
CA LEU A 38 6.71 -25.59 18.30
C LEU A 38 7.40 -26.85 17.75
N ALA A 39 8.03 -26.76 16.57
CA ALA A 39 8.80 -27.86 15.99
C ALA A 39 9.99 -28.25 16.89
N VAL A 40 10.75 -27.27 17.38
CA VAL A 40 11.87 -27.51 18.31
C VAL A 40 11.36 -28.12 19.62
N GLN A 41 10.21 -27.67 20.12
CA GLN A 41 9.58 -28.26 21.30
C GLN A 41 9.20 -29.72 21.03
N GLY A 42 8.56 -30.00 19.89
CA GLY A 42 8.14 -31.34 19.46
C GLY A 42 9.28 -32.31 19.18
N ALA A 43 10.46 -31.80 18.81
CA ALA A 43 11.67 -32.60 18.64
C ALA A 43 12.22 -33.14 19.99
N ASN A 44 11.67 -32.70 21.12
CA ASN A 44 12.07 -33.20 22.44
C ASN A 44 11.44 -34.57 22.72
N GLY A 45 12.26 -35.63 22.73
CA GLY A 45 11.82 -37.02 22.84
C GLY A 45 11.17 -37.44 24.17
N THR A 46 10.91 -36.51 25.09
CA THR A 46 10.23 -36.78 26.37
C THR A 46 8.74 -36.43 26.38
N LEU A 47 8.19 -35.94 25.26
CA LEU A 47 6.77 -35.58 25.14
C LEU A 47 5.86 -36.81 25.12
N THR A 48 4.66 -36.68 25.68
CA THR A 48 3.62 -37.70 25.53
C THR A 48 2.91 -37.57 24.19
N THR A 49 2.19 -38.62 23.77
CA THR A 49 1.36 -38.57 22.55
C THR A 49 0.25 -37.52 22.63
N SER A 50 -0.22 -37.20 23.84
CA SER A 50 -1.18 -36.11 24.06
C SER A 50 -0.52 -34.75 23.82
N ASP A 51 0.67 -34.52 24.38
CA ASP A 51 1.39 -33.26 24.20
C ASP A 51 1.77 -33.03 22.72
N GLN A 52 2.14 -34.12 22.02
CA GLN A 52 2.44 -34.09 20.58
C GLN A 52 1.22 -33.71 19.73
N ALA A 53 0.03 -34.21 20.08
CA ALA A 53 -1.22 -33.83 19.41
C ALA A 53 -1.57 -32.36 19.67
N ASP A 54 -1.41 -31.87 20.91
CA ASP A 54 -1.66 -30.47 21.25
C ASP A 54 -0.72 -29.51 20.51
N LEU A 55 0.54 -29.92 20.28
CA LEU A 55 1.49 -29.17 19.45
C LEU A 55 1.10 -29.19 17.97
N ALA A 56 0.65 -30.34 17.45
CA ALA A 56 0.17 -30.45 16.08
C ALA A 56 -1.04 -29.55 15.83
N ASP A 57 -1.97 -29.45 16.79
CA ASP A 57 -3.13 -28.56 16.71
C ASP A 57 -2.72 -27.08 16.67
N GLN A 58 -1.72 -26.68 17.44
CA GLN A 58 -1.16 -25.32 17.36
C GLN A 58 -0.51 -25.05 15.99
N VAL A 59 0.21 -26.03 15.42
CA VAL A 59 0.76 -25.90 14.05
C VAL A 59 -0.36 -25.79 13.01
N ASN A 60 -1.46 -26.53 13.16
CA ASN A 60 -2.64 -26.44 12.28
C ASN A 60 -3.32 -25.06 12.36
N GLN A 61 -3.36 -24.45 13.55
CA GLN A 61 -3.84 -23.07 13.72
C GLN A 61 -2.93 -22.08 12.99
N ILE A 62 -1.62 -22.25 13.09
CA ILE A 62 -0.65 -21.42 12.33
C ILE A 62 -0.86 -21.60 10.82
N ALA A 63 -1.08 -22.82 10.34
CA ALA A 63 -1.38 -23.07 8.93
C ALA A 63 -2.66 -22.34 8.47
N SER A 64 -3.70 -22.35 9.29
CA SER A 64 -4.95 -21.62 9.03
C SER A 64 -4.75 -20.11 9.02
N GLN A 65 -3.91 -19.59 9.92
CA GLN A 65 -3.52 -18.18 9.94
C GLN A 65 -2.72 -17.82 8.68
N MET A 66 -1.77 -18.66 8.26
CA MET A 66 -1.01 -18.46 7.04
C MET A 66 -1.90 -18.45 5.80
N GLN A 67 -2.95 -19.27 5.74
CA GLN A 67 -3.94 -19.22 4.66
C GLN A 67 -4.72 -17.90 4.69
N THR A 68 -5.09 -17.41 5.87
CA THR A 68 -5.78 -16.12 6.02
C THR A 68 -4.89 -14.97 5.56
N LEU A 69 -3.62 -14.97 5.95
CA LEU A 69 -2.64 -13.96 5.56
C LEU A 69 -2.38 -14.00 4.04
N ALA A 70 -2.33 -15.18 3.42
CA ALA A 70 -2.20 -15.35 1.97
C ALA A 70 -3.35 -14.67 1.21
N ASN A 71 -4.55 -14.72 1.78
CA ASN A 71 -5.78 -14.20 1.21
C ASN A 71 -6.13 -12.78 1.67
N THR A 72 -5.15 -12.04 2.20
CA THR A 72 -5.34 -10.63 2.59
C THR A 72 -5.73 -9.79 1.37
N GLN A 73 -6.69 -8.88 1.56
CA GLN A 73 -7.21 -8.00 0.51
C GLN A 73 -6.97 -6.53 0.85
N VAL A 74 -6.71 -5.73 -0.18
CA VAL A 74 -6.74 -4.27 -0.14
C VAL A 74 -7.79 -3.79 -1.15
N GLY A 75 -8.90 -3.26 -0.64
CA GLY A 75 -10.07 -2.94 -1.47
C GLY A 75 -10.77 -4.22 -1.94
N SER A 76 -10.85 -4.44 -3.25
CA SER A 76 -11.45 -5.65 -3.85
C SER A 76 -10.41 -6.64 -4.37
N ASN A 77 -9.12 -6.35 -4.14
CA ASN A 77 -8.01 -7.06 -4.77
C ASN A 77 -7.18 -7.78 -3.71
N TYR A 78 -6.83 -9.04 -3.97
CA TYR A 78 -5.87 -9.78 -3.15
C TYR A 78 -4.45 -9.23 -3.34
N ILE A 79 -3.71 -9.09 -2.25
CA ILE A 79 -2.38 -8.46 -2.29
C ILE A 79 -1.28 -9.39 -2.83
N PHE A 80 -1.46 -10.71 -2.73
CA PHE A 80 -0.45 -11.70 -3.14
C PHE A 80 -0.82 -12.47 -4.41
N SER A 81 -1.97 -12.21 -5.05
CA SER A 81 -2.38 -12.91 -6.28
C SER A 81 -1.85 -12.28 -7.58
N GLY A 82 -0.94 -11.30 -7.48
CA GLY A 82 -0.39 -10.60 -8.63
C GLY A 82 -1.46 -9.85 -9.43
N THR A 83 -1.50 -10.02 -10.75
CA THR A 83 -2.58 -9.42 -11.58
C THR A 83 -3.89 -10.21 -11.57
N ALA A 84 -3.93 -11.39 -10.95
CA ALA A 84 -5.16 -12.15 -10.73
C ALA A 84 -5.87 -11.65 -9.46
N ALA A 85 -6.09 -10.33 -9.38
CA ALA A 85 -6.63 -9.64 -8.21
C ALA A 85 -8.01 -10.15 -7.74
N ASN A 86 -8.73 -10.89 -8.59
CA ASN A 86 -10.06 -11.42 -8.33
C ASN A 86 -10.08 -12.87 -7.78
N GLN A 87 -8.93 -13.49 -7.56
CA GLN A 87 -8.85 -14.87 -7.03
C GLN A 87 -7.95 -14.94 -5.79
N PRO A 88 -8.35 -15.69 -4.75
CA PRO A 88 -7.50 -15.94 -3.58
C PRO A 88 -6.25 -16.72 -4.01
N LEU A 89 -5.12 -16.43 -3.37
CA LEU A 89 -3.87 -17.15 -3.62
C LEU A 89 -3.94 -18.60 -3.13
N LEU A 90 -4.64 -18.82 -2.01
CA LEU A 90 -4.91 -20.13 -1.45
C LEU A 90 -6.42 -20.33 -1.33
N PRO A 91 -7.08 -20.95 -2.31
CA PRO A 91 -8.48 -21.35 -2.19
C PRO A 91 -8.67 -22.29 -0.99
N THR A 92 -9.93 -22.50 -0.59
CA THR A 92 -10.30 -23.37 0.53
C THR A 92 -9.87 -24.83 0.35
N ASP A 93 -9.40 -25.21 -0.84
CA ASP A 93 -8.84 -26.52 -1.16
C ASP A 93 -7.35 -26.69 -0.76
N GLY A 94 -6.68 -25.61 -0.32
CA GLY A 94 -5.28 -25.65 0.12
C GLY A 94 -4.25 -25.70 -1.01
N SER A 95 -4.68 -25.65 -2.28
CA SER A 95 -3.76 -25.58 -3.43
C SER A 95 -3.27 -24.14 -3.67
N LEU A 96 -2.03 -23.99 -4.13
CA LEU A 96 -1.57 -22.68 -4.58
C LEU A 96 -2.20 -22.35 -5.94
N SER A 97 -3.08 -21.35 -5.96
CA SER A 97 -3.57 -20.76 -7.19
C SER A 97 -2.42 -19.97 -7.84
N GLN A 98 -2.27 -20.06 -9.16
CA GLN A 98 -1.23 -19.29 -9.87
C GLN A 98 -1.47 -17.79 -9.65
N ALA A 99 -0.65 -17.15 -8.82
CA ALA A 99 -0.46 -15.71 -8.89
C ALA A 99 0.15 -15.41 -10.25
N ASN A 100 -0.51 -14.58 -11.04
CA ASN A 100 -0.01 -14.27 -12.37
C ASN A 100 1.18 -13.30 -12.23
N GLU A 101 2.35 -13.68 -12.75
CA GLU A 101 3.68 -13.01 -12.61
C GLU A 101 3.74 -11.59 -13.21
N ALA A 102 2.64 -11.09 -13.78
CA ALA A 102 2.66 -9.80 -14.45
C ALA A 102 2.87 -8.66 -13.44
N PRO A 103 3.81 -7.73 -13.72
CA PRO A 103 4.12 -6.66 -12.78
C PRO A 103 2.96 -5.66 -12.69
N VAL A 104 2.38 -5.49 -11.50
CA VAL A 104 1.46 -4.38 -11.19
C VAL A 104 2.27 -3.09 -11.13
N ASN A 105 2.24 -2.32 -12.21
CA ASN A 105 3.01 -1.10 -12.37
C ASN A 105 2.19 0.14 -12.04
N PHE A 106 2.65 0.93 -11.06
CA PHE A 106 2.09 2.24 -10.76
C PHE A 106 2.98 3.32 -11.37
N ALA A 107 2.38 4.18 -12.21
CA ALA A 107 3.03 5.37 -12.74
C ALA A 107 3.05 6.45 -11.65
N VAL A 108 4.25 6.69 -11.10
CA VAL A 108 4.52 7.64 -10.00
C VAL A 108 5.28 8.88 -10.45
N GLY A 109 5.43 9.07 -11.77
CA GLY A 109 6.06 10.23 -12.37
C GLY A 109 6.14 10.12 -13.89
N ASN A 110 6.79 11.10 -14.53
CA ASN A 110 7.01 11.07 -15.97
C ASN A 110 8.01 9.95 -16.33
N ASN A 111 7.53 8.88 -16.98
CA ASN A 111 8.30 7.66 -17.30
C ASN A 111 8.86 6.88 -16.09
N ILE A 112 8.34 7.08 -14.87
CA ILE A 112 8.71 6.27 -13.70
C ILE A 112 7.53 5.39 -13.33
N SER A 113 7.66 4.10 -13.63
CA SER A 113 6.75 3.05 -13.16
C SER A 113 7.46 2.21 -12.12
N ILE A 114 6.79 1.96 -11.00
CA ILE A 114 7.29 1.06 -9.96
C ILE A 114 6.34 -0.13 -9.85
N ASN A 115 6.92 -1.33 -9.89
CA ASN A 115 6.19 -2.54 -9.60
C ASN A 115 6.01 -2.69 -8.09
N ILE A 116 4.76 -2.77 -7.65
CA ILE A 116 4.40 -2.86 -6.22
C ILE A 116 3.88 -4.23 -5.81
N ALA A 117 3.58 -5.10 -6.77
CA ALA A 117 3.13 -6.46 -6.49
C ALA A 117 4.29 -7.34 -6.04
N VAL A 118 4.00 -8.19 -5.08
CA VAL A 118 4.86 -9.31 -4.70
C VAL A 118 4.22 -10.56 -5.25
N ASP A 119 5.02 -11.41 -5.88
CA ASP A 119 4.55 -12.69 -6.37
C ASP A 119 4.28 -13.63 -5.19
N GLY A 120 3.00 -13.96 -4.99
CA GLY A 120 2.56 -14.86 -3.94
C GLY A 120 3.02 -16.30 -4.14
N THR A 121 3.26 -16.75 -5.38
CA THR A 121 3.80 -18.10 -5.64
C THR A 121 5.28 -18.16 -5.26
N ALA A 122 6.05 -17.14 -5.61
CA ALA A 122 7.44 -17.00 -5.16
C ALA A 122 7.55 -16.86 -3.63
N LEU A 123 6.56 -16.24 -2.98
CA LEU A 123 6.53 -16.06 -1.52
C LEU A 123 6.16 -17.33 -0.76
N TYR A 124 5.12 -18.05 -1.20
CA TYR A 124 4.65 -19.27 -0.54
C TYR A 124 5.43 -20.52 -0.93
N GLY A 125 6.23 -20.49 -2.01
CA GLY A 125 7.00 -21.61 -2.51
C GLY A 125 6.17 -22.58 -3.35
N ASP A 126 6.77 -23.68 -3.79
CA ASP A 126 6.10 -24.70 -4.61
C ASP A 126 5.17 -25.59 -3.76
N ASN A 127 4.27 -26.34 -4.38
CA ASN A 127 3.30 -27.19 -3.66
C ASN A 127 3.95 -28.27 -2.76
N ASP A 128 5.21 -28.64 -3.00
CA ASP A 128 5.92 -29.67 -2.24
C ASP A 128 6.86 -29.12 -1.14
N THR A 129 7.40 -27.91 -1.31
CA THR A 129 8.40 -27.31 -0.38
C THR A 129 7.92 -26.01 0.25
N GLY A 130 6.75 -25.53 -0.16
CA GLY A 130 6.18 -24.28 0.29
C GLY A 130 5.79 -24.28 1.75
N ILE A 131 5.40 -23.09 2.20
CA ILE A 131 4.99 -22.79 3.57
C ILE A 131 3.90 -23.77 4.04
N MET A 132 2.87 -23.97 3.22
CA MET A 132 1.72 -24.82 3.58
C MET A 132 2.10 -26.30 3.67
N ALA A 133 2.84 -26.80 2.68
CA ALA A 133 3.33 -28.18 2.67
C ALA A 133 4.23 -28.47 3.89
N THR A 134 5.10 -27.51 4.24
CA THR A 134 5.98 -27.62 5.41
C THR A 134 5.20 -27.67 6.72
N LEU A 135 4.15 -26.85 6.88
CA LEU A 135 3.32 -26.84 8.08
C LEU A 135 2.48 -28.11 8.20
N THR A 136 1.92 -28.64 7.11
CA THR A 136 1.19 -29.91 7.11
C THR A 136 2.12 -31.10 7.39
N SER A 137 3.32 -31.09 6.80
CA SER A 137 4.36 -32.10 7.08
C SER A 137 4.77 -32.07 8.54
N LEU A 138 4.97 -30.87 9.12
CA LEU A 138 5.29 -30.70 10.54
C LEU A 138 4.19 -31.24 11.44
N SER A 139 2.93 -30.89 11.19
CA SER A 139 1.77 -31.38 11.96
C SER A 139 1.68 -32.92 11.94
N THR A 140 1.92 -33.52 10.77
CA THR A 140 1.94 -34.98 10.61
C THR A 140 3.13 -35.62 11.35
N ALA A 141 4.31 -35.02 11.25
CA ALA A 141 5.52 -35.51 11.92
C ALA A 141 5.41 -35.42 13.45
N LEU A 142 4.79 -34.34 13.97
CA LEU A 142 4.49 -34.18 15.39
C LEU A 142 3.53 -35.25 15.89
N THR A 143 2.45 -35.52 15.14
CA THR A 143 1.45 -36.54 15.50
C THR A 143 2.06 -37.96 15.53
N ASN A 144 3.00 -38.25 14.63
CA ASN A 144 3.67 -39.55 14.55
C ASN A 144 4.90 -39.67 15.46
N GLY A 145 5.32 -38.58 16.13
CA GLY A 145 6.56 -38.55 16.92
C GLY A 145 7.83 -38.77 16.10
N ASP A 146 7.82 -38.42 14.81
CA ASP A 146 8.95 -38.60 13.89
C ASP A 146 9.96 -37.45 14.04
N THR A 147 11.03 -37.69 14.79
CA THR A 147 12.08 -36.69 15.06
C THR A 147 12.86 -36.27 13.81
N ASP A 148 13.02 -37.17 12.84
CA ASP A 148 13.74 -36.90 11.60
C ASP A 148 12.87 -36.05 10.66
N GLY A 149 11.57 -36.34 10.61
CA GLY A 149 10.56 -35.53 9.93
C GLY A 149 10.48 -34.11 10.50
N ILE A 150 10.49 -33.96 11.84
CA ILE A 150 10.49 -32.65 12.51
C ILE A 150 11.77 -31.86 12.18
N SER A 151 12.95 -32.50 12.19
CA SER A 151 14.22 -31.82 11.84
C SER A 151 14.24 -31.33 10.38
N THR A 152 13.67 -32.13 9.47
CA THR A 152 13.51 -31.74 8.06
C THR A 152 12.56 -30.55 7.93
N ALA A 153 11.43 -30.59 8.64
CA ALA A 153 10.46 -29.49 8.66
C ALA A 153 11.07 -28.19 9.22
N ILE A 154 11.92 -28.25 10.25
CA ILE A 154 12.65 -27.07 10.77
C ILE A 154 13.54 -26.45 9.69
N THR A 155 14.26 -27.28 8.92
CA THR A 155 15.15 -26.79 7.85
C THR A 155 14.34 -26.12 6.72
N ASN A 156 13.19 -26.70 6.38
CA ASN A 156 12.27 -26.12 5.39
C ASN A 156 11.63 -24.82 5.91
N LEU A 157 11.25 -24.76 7.19
CA LEU A 157 10.76 -23.54 7.83
C LEU A 157 11.81 -22.43 7.80
N ASP A 158 13.07 -22.74 8.11
CA ASP A 158 14.17 -21.76 8.06
C ASP A 158 14.38 -21.22 6.63
N THR A 159 14.28 -22.09 5.63
CA THR A 159 14.34 -21.69 4.20
C THR A 159 13.16 -20.80 3.82
N ASN A 160 11.95 -21.14 4.25
CA ASN A 160 10.75 -20.35 3.99
C ASN A 160 10.78 -18.99 4.71
N ILE A 161 11.24 -18.93 5.96
CA ILE A 161 11.46 -17.67 6.69
C ILE A 161 12.46 -16.79 5.94
N ALA A 162 13.56 -17.36 5.47
CA ALA A 162 14.57 -16.63 4.69
C ALA A 162 14.00 -16.08 3.38
N ASN A 163 13.18 -16.87 2.67
CA ASN A 163 12.50 -16.42 1.45
C ASN A 163 11.55 -15.24 1.72
N VAL A 164 10.63 -15.37 2.69
CA VAL A 164 9.69 -14.28 3.04
C VAL A 164 10.45 -13.02 3.49
N THR A 165 11.53 -13.18 4.26
CA THR A 165 12.37 -12.06 4.68
C THR A 165 13.06 -11.38 3.50
N SER A 166 13.54 -12.14 2.51
CA SER A 166 14.13 -11.60 1.29
C SER A 166 13.12 -10.79 0.48
N GLN A 167 11.89 -11.29 0.34
CA GLN A 167 10.81 -10.58 -0.35
C GLN A 167 10.40 -9.30 0.40
N ALA A 168 10.33 -9.36 1.73
CA ALA A 168 10.06 -8.19 2.58
C ALA A 168 11.15 -7.12 2.46
N ALA A 169 12.42 -7.52 2.33
CA ALA A 169 13.54 -6.61 2.12
C ALA A 169 13.46 -5.91 0.75
N ASP A 170 13.16 -6.64 -0.32
CA ASP A 170 12.97 -6.06 -1.67
C ASP A 170 11.79 -5.08 -1.69
N LEU A 171 10.65 -5.47 -1.09
CA LEU A 171 9.49 -4.60 -0.94
C LEU A 171 9.85 -3.34 -0.15
N GLY A 172 10.60 -3.47 0.95
CA GLY A 172 11.07 -2.35 1.76
C GLY A 172 11.94 -1.36 0.98
N ALA A 173 12.86 -1.86 0.13
CA ALA A 173 13.67 -1.02 -0.74
C ALA A 173 12.81 -0.22 -1.73
N ARG A 174 11.79 -0.87 -2.32
CA ARG A 174 10.83 -0.20 -3.21
C ARG A 174 9.98 0.81 -2.46
N THR A 175 9.54 0.53 -1.22
CA THR A 175 8.78 1.47 -0.38
C THR A 175 9.60 2.73 -0.07
N ASN A 176 10.90 2.58 0.23
CA ASN A 176 11.81 3.71 0.42
C ASN A 176 11.90 4.57 -0.85
N ARG A 177 11.99 3.93 -2.02
CA ARG A 177 12.00 4.62 -3.32
C ARG A 177 10.70 5.38 -3.58
N ILE A 178 9.53 4.79 -3.30
CA ILE A 178 8.24 5.48 -3.46
C ILE A 178 8.11 6.64 -2.47
N THR A 179 8.55 6.47 -1.22
CA THR A 179 8.57 7.55 -0.22
C THR A 179 9.43 8.74 -0.70
N ALA A 180 10.62 8.47 -1.26
CA ALA A 180 11.47 9.51 -1.82
C ALA A 180 10.78 10.26 -2.98
N ILE A 181 10.10 9.53 -3.87
CA ILE A 181 9.32 10.12 -4.98
C ILE A 181 8.14 10.96 -4.45
N SER A 182 7.43 10.47 -3.42
CA SER A 182 6.33 11.18 -2.77
C SER A 182 6.78 12.54 -2.21
N ASN A 183 7.93 12.55 -1.53
CA ASN A 183 8.51 13.76 -0.96
C ASN A 183 8.92 14.74 -2.08
N GLN A 184 9.53 14.23 -3.15
CA GLN A 184 9.91 15.04 -4.31
C GLN A 184 8.69 15.65 -5.02
N LEU A 185 7.62 14.87 -5.22
CA LEU A 185 6.37 15.34 -5.81
C LEU A 185 5.72 16.42 -4.94
N SER A 186 5.74 16.24 -3.62
CA SER A 186 5.19 17.20 -2.67
C SER A 186 5.97 18.52 -2.70
N ALA A 187 7.31 18.47 -2.69
CA ALA A 187 8.14 19.66 -2.85
C ALA A 187 7.89 20.35 -4.20
N SER A 188 7.77 19.59 -5.29
CA SER A 188 7.45 20.14 -6.61
C SER A 188 6.05 20.78 -6.65
N SER A 189 5.07 20.21 -5.96
CA SER A 189 3.73 20.77 -5.84
C SER A 189 3.75 22.11 -5.12
N THR A 190 4.44 22.20 -3.98
CA THR A 190 4.60 23.45 -3.23
C THR A 190 5.30 24.53 -4.06
N ASN A 191 6.39 24.19 -4.76
CA ASN A 191 7.09 25.14 -5.64
C ASN A 191 6.20 25.65 -6.77
N LEU A 192 5.41 24.78 -7.41
CA LEU A 192 4.46 25.22 -8.45
C LEU A 192 3.34 26.06 -7.88
N GLN A 193 2.87 25.76 -6.67
CA GLN A 193 1.86 26.57 -5.99
C GLN A 193 2.40 27.95 -5.63
N GLN A 194 3.67 28.03 -5.19
CA GLN A 194 4.34 29.30 -4.95
C GLN A 194 4.51 30.09 -6.25
N ASN A 195 5.05 29.49 -7.31
CA ASN A 195 5.17 30.15 -8.62
C ASN A 195 3.81 30.62 -9.18
N LEU A 196 2.76 29.83 -8.98
CA LEU A 196 1.40 30.21 -9.33
C LEU A 196 0.94 31.40 -8.48
N SER A 197 1.18 31.39 -7.18
CA SER A 197 0.89 32.52 -6.28
C SER A 197 1.74 33.75 -6.61
N ASP A 198 2.95 33.61 -7.14
CA ASP A 198 3.78 34.76 -7.52
C ASP A 198 3.35 35.34 -8.87
N THR A 199 2.85 34.51 -9.78
CA THR A 199 2.44 34.92 -11.14
C THR A 199 0.97 35.37 -11.20
N GLN A 200 0.08 34.67 -10.47
CA GLN A 200 -1.36 34.92 -10.42
C GLN A 200 -1.80 35.52 -9.08
N GLY A 201 -0.89 35.66 -8.12
CA GLY A 201 -1.19 36.34 -6.86
C GLY A 201 -1.59 37.76 -7.14
N ILE A 202 -2.83 38.05 -6.80
CA ILE A 202 -3.34 39.40 -6.76
C ILE A 202 -2.72 40.05 -5.53
N ASP A 203 -1.95 41.12 -5.71
CA ASP A 203 -1.60 41.99 -4.58
C ASP A 203 -2.91 42.60 -4.07
N MET A 204 -3.40 42.07 -2.95
CA MET A 204 -4.67 42.48 -2.37
C MET A 204 -4.67 43.96 -2.01
N ALA A 205 -3.54 44.52 -1.56
CA ALA A 205 -3.46 45.93 -1.20
C ALA A 205 -3.58 46.82 -2.45
N LYS A 206 -2.85 46.48 -3.53
CA LYS A 206 -2.95 47.19 -4.81
C LYS A 206 -4.34 47.03 -5.44
N THR A 207 -4.90 45.83 -5.40
CA THR A 207 -6.19 45.54 -6.05
C THR A 207 -7.35 46.17 -5.31
N ILE A 208 -7.32 46.23 -3.98
CA ILE A 208 -8.29 47.01 -3.21
C ILE A 208 -8.17 48.50 -3.55
N THR A 209 -6.96 49.02 -3.71
CA THR A 209 -6.74 50.42 -4.09
C THR A 209 -7.27 50.71 -5.49
N ASP A 210 -6.94 49.88 -6.47
CA ASP A 210 -7.40 49.99 -7.85
C ASP A 210 -8.94 49.85 -7.93
N PHE A 211 -9.53 48.88 -7.21
CA PHE A 211 -10.98 48.73 -7.10
C PHE A 211 -11.66 49.93 -6.44
N THR A 212 -11.08 50.47 -5.37
CA THR A 212 -11.63 51.67 -4.69
C THR A 212 -11.54 52.89 -5.60
N TYR A 213 -10.46 53.02 -6.37
CA TYR A 213 -10.29 54.07 -7.37
C TYR A 213 -11.31 53.95 -8.51
N GLU A 214 -11.50 52.76 -9.07
CA GLU A 214 -12.51 52.49 -10.09
C GLU A 214 -13.93 52.73 -9.55
N GLN A 215 -14.24 52.28 -8.34
CA GLN A 215 -15.53 52.49 -7.69
C GLN A 215 -15.81 53.99 -7.46
N ASN A 216 -14.80 54.76 -7.01
CA ASN A 216 -14.92 56.20 -6.88
C ASN A 216 -15.11 56.89 -8.23
N THR A 217 -14.36 56.47 -9.25
CA THR A 217 -14.50 56.98 -10.62
C THR A 217 -15.88 56.68 -11.20
N TYR A 218 -16.40 55.47 -10.97
CA TYR A 218 -17.74 55.07 -11.38
C TYR A 218 -18.82 55.89 -10.68
N ASN A 219 -18.72 56.08 -9.35
CA ASN A 219 -19.63 56.95 -8.59
C ASN A 219 -19.57 58.41 -9.08
N ALA A 220 -18.37 58.92 -9.41
CA ALA A 220 -18.20 60.25 -9.98
C ALA A 220 -18.82 60.35 -11.39
N ALA A 221 -18.63 59.34 -12.24
CA ALA A 221 -19.25 59.27 -13.57
C ALA A 221 -20.78 59.21 -13.49
N LEU A 222 -21.34 58.46 -12.54
CA LEU A 222 -22.78 58.45 -12.25
C LEU A 222 -23.28 59.81 -11.75
N ALA A 223 -22.54 60.48 -10.86
CA ALA A 223 -22.91 61.82 -10.38
C ALA A 223 -22.88 62.86 -11.50
N VAL A 224 -21.87 62.82 -12.37
CA VAL A 224 -21.77 63.69 -13.56
C VAL A 224 -22.87 63.33 -14.57
N GLY A 225 -23.11 62.06 -14.84
CA GLY A 225 -24.20 61.59 -15.69
C GLY A 225 -25.57 62.02 -15.18
N ALA A 226 -25.84 61.88 -13.88
CA ALA A 226 -27.05 62.37 -13.24
C ALA A 226 -27.17 63.90 -13.33
N LYS A 227 -26.06 64.64 -13.27
CA LYS A 227 -26.03 66.11 -13.43
C LYS A 227 -26.24 66.55 -14.89
N ILE A 228 -25.89 65.72 -15.87
CA ILE A 228 -26.18 65.92 -17.30
C ILE A 228 -27.64 65.55 -17.62
N ILE A 229 -28.19 64.54 -16.94
CA ILE A 229 -29.58 64.07 -17.12
C ILE A 229 -30.58 64.94 -16.33
N GLN A 230 -30.14 65.66 -15.29
CA GLN A 230 -30.94 66.72 -14.69
C GLN A 230 -31.16 67.85 -15.71
N PRO A 231 -32.40 68.18 -16.09
CA PRO A 231 -32.67 69.10 -17.18
C PRO A 231 -32.34 70.54 -16.76
N SER A 232 -31.16 71.05 -17.12
CA SER A 232 -30.89 72.50 -17.12
C SER A 232 -31.46 73.20 -18.37
N LEU A 233 -32.36 72.56 -19.12
CA LEU A 233 -33.06 73.15 -20.27
C LEU A 233 -34.41 73.78 -19.94
N ILE A 234 -34.99 73.59 -18.73
CA ILE A 234 -36.23 74.30 -18.31
C ILE A 234 -35.93 75.62 -17.58
N ASP A 235 -34.68 76.06 -17.50
CA ASP A 235 -34.32 77.38 -16.94
C ASP A 235 -33.75 78.37 -17.98
N TYR A 236 -33.78 78.02 -19.28
CA TYR A 236 -33.35 78.92 -20.36
C TYR A 236 -34.50 79.44 -21.26
N LEU A 237 -35.76 79.11 -20.96
CA LEU A 237 -36.92 79.73 -21.62
C LEU A 237 -37.87 80.31 -20.57
N LYS A 238 -37.54 81.53 -20.14
CA LYS A 238 -38.56 82.57 -19.98
C LYS A 238 -39.23 82.86 -21.32
#